data_AF-A0AAV9W873-F1
#
_entry.id   AF-A0AAV9W873-F1
#
_cell.length_a   1.000
_cell.length_b   1.000
_cell.length_c   1.000
_cell.angle_alpha   90.00
_cell.angle_beta   90.00
_cell.angle_gamma   90.00
#
_symmetry.space_group_name_H-M   'P 1'
#
loop_
_entity.id
_entity.type
_entity.pdbx_description
1 polymer ?
#
loop_
_entity_poly.entity_id
_entity_poly.type
_entity_poly.pdbx_seq_one_letter_code
_entity_poly.pdbx_strand_id
1 'polypeptide(L)'
;MSDPTIPPLKGPLTPPIVINWLRRCNRAFRSYSYLHPSYKIEPVGDAIFQTPATENLYTWWATNSMDLIEGSSWEGFEDALKKEALGEKWQLDALREYYTISQGDMSTESYAGEIKRLAKVVGCIGFDTNDEKFVEKCQLIFRARPEVVEKILEKEVKDHLSIVNAERDDVVGWLEKHEGSTEVVKDIEQESSSGEIVLTPDSTPTLATPAPEFDSFPAVYVLGQCHSSPQQSTASTPYYRAFNDITNIPDGPHPIRCLSGITFSYQSRRNTPLFFTTHGFVRLRYVKPYLSEETTVDATEYPTGPRGGPAVGEYISGQNTPHNFGAKEYITSYQVQYSAPAEDPGVAVRRLGLGTSEGRMFDSSLDTGLSPWDVEVTAPDGWAIVGFYGSSYTKPSRGYIRAIGAIFGRLSDDRTMVGVCS
;
A
#
# COMPACT_ATOMS: atom_id res chain seq x y z
N MET A 1 -39.76 1.94 -8.15
CA MET A 1 -38.49 1.27 -8.49
C MET A 1 -38.70 -0.20 -8.20
N SER A 2 -38.22 -1.12 -9.02
CA SER A 2 -38.28 -2.55 -8.71
C SER A 2 -37.38 -2.88 -7.52
N ASP A 3 -37.73 -3.87 -6.73
CA ASP A 3 -36.87 -4.35 -5.65
C ASP A 3 -35.60 -5.01 -6.21
N PRO A 4 -34.45 -4.91 -5.51
CA PRO A 4 -33.21 -5.53 -5.96
C PRO A 4 -33.36 -7.05 -6.02
N THR A 5 -33.05 -7.64 -7.16
CA THR A 5 -33.07 -9.10 -7.33
C THR A 5 -31.82 -9.72 -6.74
N ILE A 6 -31.94 -10.41 -5.60
CA ILE A 6 -30.83 -11.09 -4.93
C ILE A 6 -30.73 -12.54 -5.46
N PRO A 7 -29.53 -12.98 -5.91
CA PRO A 7 -29.35 -14.36 -6.36
C PRO A 7 -29.44 -15.32 -5.17
N PRO A 8 -30.04 -16.52 -5.31
CA PRO A 8 -30.11 -17.48 -4.23
C PRO A 8 -28.75 -18.13 -3.94
N LEU A 9 -28.45 -18.40 -2.67
CA LEU A 9 -27.31 -19.21 -2.24
C LEU A 9 -27.76 -20.67 -2.03
N LYS A 10 -27.29 -21.58 -2.89
CA LYS A 10 -27.68 -23.00 -2.87
C LYS A 10 -26.57 -23.97 -2.41
N GLY A 11 -25.34 -23.47 -2.21
CA GLY A 11 -24.17 -24.24 -1.77
C GLY A 11 -23.12 -24.48 -2.88
N PRO A 12 -22.08 -25.28 -2.62
CA PRO A 12 -21.52 -25.59 -1.29
C PRO A 12 -20.97 -24.33 -0.59
N LEU A 13 -20.87 -24.37 0.74
CA LEU A 13 -20.32 -23.27 1.55
C LEU A 13 -18.79 -23.28 1.53
N THR A 14 -18.22 -22.95 0.36
CA THR A 14 -16.78 -22.75 0.21
C THR A 14 -16.45 -21.25 0.14
N PRO A 15 -15.24 -20.82 0.55
CA PRO A 15 -14.87 -19.41 0.50
C PRO A 15 -15.10 -18.74 -0.87
N PRO A 16 -14.68 -19.33 -2.02
CA PRO A 16 -14.93 -18.72 -3.32
C PRO A 16 -16.42 -18.51 -3.62
N ILE A 17 -17.28 -19.44 -3.22
CA ILE A 17 -18.72 -19.40 -3.53
C ILE A 17 -19.40 -18.34 -2.68
N VAL A 18 -19.16 -18.34 -1.37
CA VAL A 18 -19.75 -17.38 -0.44
C VAL A 18 -19.31 -15.95 -0.77
N ILE A 19 -18.01 -15.73 -0.97
CA ILE A 19 -17.46 -14.41 -1.29
C ILE A 19 -18.01 -13.91 -2.64
N ASN A 20 -18.04 -14.76 -3.68
CA ASN A 20 -18.56 -14.35 -4.98
C ASN A 20 -20.07 -14.09 -4.93
N TRP A 21 -20.81 -14.84 -4.12
CA TRP A 21 -22.23 -14.62 -3.90
C TRP A 21 -22.49 -13.28 -3.20
N LEU A 22 -21.80 -12.97 -2.10
CA LEU A 22 -21.88 -11.67 -1.43
C LEU A 22 -21.51 -10.51 -2.37
N ARG A 23 -20.49 -10.68 -3.21
CA ARG A 23 -20.12 -9.69 -4.23
C ARG A 23 -21.26 -9.46 -5.24
N ARG A 24 -21.99 -10.49 -5.64
CA ARG A 24 -23.18 -10.35 -6.51
C ARG A 24 -24.33 -9.64 -5.79
N CYS A 25 -24.53 -9.92 -4.51
CA CYS A 25 -25.51 -9.21 -3.68
C CYS A 25 -25.18 -7.72 -3.60
N ASN A 26 -23.93 -7.36 -3.28
CA ASN A 26 -23.45 -5.98 -3.32
C ASN A 26 -23.69 -5.30 -4.68
N ARG A 27 -23.48 -6.03 -5.78
CA ARG A 27 -23.74 -5.50 -7.12
C ARG A 27 -25.21 -5.17 -7.34
N ALA A 28 -26.12 -5.99 -6.82
CA ALA A 28 -27.56 -5.76 -6.90
C ALA A 28 -27.98 -4.47 -6.16
N PHE A 29 -27.29 -4.12 -5.07
CA PHE A 29 -27.55 -2.90 -4.31
C PHE A 29 -26.83 -1.64 -4.83
N ARG A 30 -26.03 -1.70 -5.90
CA ARG A 30 -25.25 -0.53 -6.38
C ARG A 30 -26.12 0.69 -6.71
N SER A 31 -27.31 0.47 -7.24
CA SER A 31 -28.27 1.54 -7.54
C SER A 31 -29.03 2.05 -6.32
N TYR A 32 -28.79 1.46 -5.14
CA TYR A 32 -29.53 1.64 -3.90
C TYR A 32 -28.60 1.99 -2.74
N SER A 33 -27.55 2.77 -3.00
CA SER A 33 -26.51 3.11 -2.01
C SER A 33 -27.03 3.87 -0.79
N TYR A 34 -28.22 4.47 -0.89
CA TYR A 34 -28.90 5.22 0.16
C TYR A 34 -29.79 4.36 1.07
N LEU A 35 -29.93 3.06 0.79
CA LEU A 35 -30.76 2.18 1.62
C LEU A 35 -30.13 2.00 3.00
N HIS A 36 -31.00 2.04 4.02
CA HIS A 36 -30.66 1.62 5.37
C HIS A 36 -30.17 0.16 5.36
N PRO A 37 -29.18 -0.22 6.18
CA PRO A 37 -28.62 -1.58 6.19
C PRO A 37 -29.65 -2.70 6.28
N SER A 38 -30.71 -2.52 7.07
CA SER A 38 -31.82 -3.49 7.20
C SER A 38 -32.43 -3.90 5.86
N TYR A 39 -32.62 -2.96 4.93
CA TYR A 39 -33.17 -3.23 3.58
C TYR A 39 -32.19 -3.99 2.66
N LYS A 40 -30.94 -4.19 3.08
CA LYS A 40 -29.98 -5.05 2.40
C LYS A 40 -29.87 -6.41 3.07
N ILE A 41 -29.84 -6.42 4.40
CA ILE A 41 -29.63 -7.62 5.22
C ILE A 41 -30.77 -8.61 5.03
N GLU A 42 -32.03 -8.17 5.18
CA GLU A 42 -33.20 -9.04 5.12
C GLU A 42 -33.31 -9.78 3.76
N PRO A 43 -33.29 -9.12 2.59
CA PRO A 43 -33.36 -9.82 1.30
C PRO A 43 -32.20 -10.78 1.03
N VAL A 44 -31.02 -10.53 1.62
CA VAL A 44 -29.84 -11.37 1.44
C VAL A 44 -29.89 -12.60 2.32
N GLY A 45 -30.31 -12.43 3.57
CA GLY A 45 -30.58 -13.56 4.46
C GLY A 45 -31.67 -14.47 3.90
N ASP A 46 -32.77 -13.89 3.38
CA ASP A 46 -33.86 -14.66 2.76
C ASP A 46 -33.47 -15.35 1.44
N ALA A 47 -32.40 -14.88 0.79
CA ALA A 47 -31.84 -15.53 -0.38
C ALA A 47 -30.99 -16.78 -0.04
N ILE A 48 -30.77 -17.09 1.23
CA ILE A 48 -30.15 -18.35 1.67
C ILE A 48 -31.20 -19.46 1.52
N PHE A 49 -31.01 -20.36 0.56
CA PHE A 49 -31.95 -21.46 0.35
C PHE A 49 -31.70 -22.57 1.36
N GLN A 50 -32.75 -23.23 1.83
CA GLN A 50 -32.61 -24.44 2.62
C GLN A 50 -32.28 -25.63 1.69
N THR A 51 -31.01 -25.98 1.60
CA THR A 51 -30.52 -27.19 0.93
C THR A 51 -29.64 -27.97 1.91
N PRO A 52 -29.35 -29.27 1.66
CA PRO A 52 -28.43 -30.02 2.51
C PRO A 52 -27.04 -29.36 2.68
N ALA A 53 -26.60 -28.55 1.71
CA ALA A 53 -25.31 -27.88 1.76
C ALA A 53 -25.33 -26.54 2.54
N THR A 54 -26.51 -25.98 2.79
CA THR A 54 -26.72 -24.66 3.40
C THR A 54 -27.60 -24.71 4.65
N GLU A 55 -28.01 -25.89 5.10
CA GLU A 55 -28.95 -26.11 6.20
C GLU A 55 -28.53 -25.40 7.49
N ASN A 56 -27.25 -25.51 7.88
CA ASN A 56 -26.73 -24.85 9.07
C ASN A 56 -26.83 -23.33 8.97
N LEU A 57 -26.39 -22.76 7.84
CA LEU A 57 -26.42 -21.32 7.60
C LEU A 57 -27.86 -20.78 7.50
N TYR A 58 -28.77 -21.55 6.90
CA TYR A 58 -30.19 -21.22 6.86
C TYR A 58 -30.80 -21.20 8.27
N THR A 59 -30.50 -22.20 9.08
CA THR A 59 -30.98 -22.30 10.47
C THR A 59 -30.43 -21.15 11.32
N TRP A 60 -29.15 -20.80 11.14
CA TRP A 60 -28.55 -19.63 11.75
C TRP A 60 -29.27 -18.33 11.36
N TRP A 61 -29.54 -18.13 10.07
CA TRP A 61 -30.29 -16.95 9.61
C TRP A 61 -31.69 -16.91 10.24
N ALA A 62 -32.45 -18.00 10.16
CA ALA A 62 -33.79 -18.08 10.71
C ALA A 62 -33.85 -17.81 12.23
N THR A 63 -32.77 -18.12 12.95
CA THR A 63 -32.68 -17.92 14.41
C THR A 63 -32.25 -16.50 14.78
N ASN A 64 -31.36 -15.88 14.00
CA ASN A 64 -30.69 -14.62 14.36
C ASN A 64 -31.14 -13.42 13.51
N SER A 65 -32.04 -13.60 12.54
CA SER A 65 -32.39 -12.58 11.54
C SER A 65 -32.84 -11.25 12.16
N MET A 66 -33.70 -11.28 13.18
CA MET A 66 -34.21 -10.06 13.84
C MET A 66 -33.07 -9.21 14.41
N ASP A 67 -32.19 -9.81 15.21
CA ASP A 67 -31.06 -9.11 15.83
C ASP A 67 -30.08 -8.59 14.77
N LEU A 68 -29.85 -9.36 13.70
CA LEU A 68 -28.98 -8.96 12.60
C LEU A 68 -29.56 -7.78 11.81
N ILE A 69 -30.87 -7.78 11.52
CA ILE A 69 -31.55 -6.74 10.76
C ILE A 69 -31.59 -5.41 11.54
N GLU A 70 -31.85 -5.48 12.85
CA GLU A 70 -31.99 -4.29 13.70
C GLU A 70 -30.64 -3.73 14.17
N GLY A 71 -29.67 -4.60 14.46
CA GLY A 71 -28.44 -4.22 15.16
C GLY A 71 -27.18 -4.16 14.30
N SER A 72 -27.16 -4.74 13.10
CA SER A 72 -25.93 -4.85 12.30
C SER A 72 -25.82 -3.79 11.20
N SER A 73 -24.60 -3.30 10.96
CA SER A 73 -24.26 -2.71 9.67
C SER A 73 -24.25 -3.78 8.59
N TRP A 74 -24.27 -3.36 7.32
CA TRP A 74 -24.16 -4.28 6.20
C TRP A 74 -22.84 -5.08 6.25
N GLU A 75 -21.74 -4.40 6.56
CA GLU A 75 -20.41 -5.01 6.72
C GLU A 75 -20.37 -5.99 7.90
N GLY A 76 -21.02 -5.63 9.02
CA GLY A 76 -21.13 -6.52 10.18
C GLY A 76 -21.91 -7.79 9.89
N PHE A 77 -22.99 -7.69 9.11
CA PHE A 77 -23.74 -8.85 8.62
C PHE A 77 -22.91 -9.72 7.68
N GLU A 78 -22.19 -9.13 6.71
CA GLU A 78 -21.33 -9.90 5.81
C GLU A 78 -20.28 -10.72 6.58
N ASP A 79 -19.67 -10.11 7.60
CA ASP A 79 -18.64 -10.77 8.39
C ASP A 79 -19.22 -11.87 9.29
N ALA A 80 -20.39 -11.63 9.90
CA ALA A 80 -21.10 -12.67 10.65
C ALA A 80 -21.48 -13.85 9.75
N LEU A 81 -22.01 -13.57 8.55
CA LEU A 81 -22.37 -14.59 7.56
C LEU A 81 -21.15 -15.40 7.11
N LYS A 82 -20.01 -14.75 6.82
CA LYS A 82 -18.77 -15.46 6.44
C LYS A 82 -18.28 -16.35 7.58
N LYS A 83 -18.29 -15.86 8.83
CA LYS A 83 -17.88 -16.64 10.01
C LYS A 83 -18.76 -17.86 10.22
N GLU A 84 -20.07 -17.71 10.09
CA GLU A 84 -20.99 -18.85 10.21
C GLU A 84 -20.82 -19.84 9.05
N ALA A 85 -20.76 -19.33 7.82
CA ALA A 85 -20.71 -20.16 6.63
C ALA A 85 -19.38 -20.91 6.45
N LEU A 86 -18.26 -20.30 6.86
CA LEU A 86 -16.91 -20.76 6.55
C LEU A 86 -16.08 -21.11 7.81
N GLY A 87 -16.60 -20.80 9.01
CA GLY A 87 -15.91 -20.96 10.29
C GLY A 87 -15.06 -19.74 10.68
N GLU A 88 -14.77 -19.56 11.98
CA GLU A 88 -14.05 -18.39 12.49
C GLU A 88 -12.65 -18.19 11.88
N LYS A 89 -12.00 -19.30 11.48
CA LYS A 89 -10.62 -19.30 10.95
C LYS A 89 -10.54 -19.29 9.44
N TRP A 90 -11.65 -19.08 8.72
CA TRP A 90 -11.71 -19.20 7.27
C TRP A 90 -10.66 -18.35 6.54
N GLN A 91 -10.35 -17.16 7.05
CA GLN A 91 -9.32 -16.28 6.47
C GLN A 91 -7.93 -16.90 6.57
N LEU A 92 -7.59 -17.44 7.74
CA LEU A 92 -6.32 -18.12 7.97
C LEU A 92 -6.22 -19.42 7.16
N ASP A 93 -7.32 -20.16 7.06
CA ASP A 93 -7.37 -21.39 6.27
C ASP A 93 -7.22 -21.10 4.77
N ALA A 94 -7.86 -20.04 4.25
CA ALA A 94 -7.70 -19.60 2.87
C ALA A 94 -6.27 -19.11 2.57
N LEU A 95 -5.66 -18.33 3.47
CA LEU A 95 -4.26 -17.95 3.35
C LEU A 95 -3.36 -19.18 3.36
N ARG A 96 -3.57 -20.10 4.31
CA ARG A 96 -2.81 -21.33 4.39
C ARG A 96 -2.91 -22.13 3.09
N GLU A 97 -4.10 -22.35 2.56
CA GLU A 97 -4.32 -23.04 1.28
C GLU A 97 -3.56 -22.35 0.15
N TYR A 98 -3.68 -21.02 0.03
CA TYR A 98 -2.99 -20.24 -1.00
C TYR A 98 -1.46 -20.31 -0.91
N TYR A 99 -0.88 -20.23 0.29
CA TYR A 99 0.56 -20.24 0.46
C TYR A 99 1.17 -21.66 0.47
N THR A 100 0.35 -22.71 0.61
CA THR A 100 0.82 -24.10 0.69
C THR A 100 0.50 -24.96 -0.51
N ILE A 101 -0.35 -24.48 -1.43
CA ILE A 101 -0.57 -25.15 -2.71
C ILE A 101 0.76 -25.34 -3.45
N SER A 102 0.95 -26.53 -4.00
CA SER A 102 2.08 -26.89 -4.85
C SER A 102 1.56 -27.59 -6.10
N GLN A 103 2.33 -27.52 -7.20
CA GLN A 103 1.90 -28.14 -8.47
C GLN A 103 1.70 -29.66 -8.32
N GLY A 104 2.62 -30.36 -7.65
CA GLY A 104 2.56 -31.81 -7.51
C GLY A 104 2.37 -32.50 -8.86
N ASP A 105 1.35 -33.36 -8.95
CA ASP A 105 0.97 -34.08 -10.18
C ASP A 105 -0.05 -33.33 -11.06
N MET A 106 -0.41 -32.09 -10.70
CA MET A 106 -1.35 -31.29 -11.50
C MET A 106 -0.68 -30.82 -12.80
N SER A 107 -1.48 -30.79 -13.87
CA SER A 107 -1.08 -30.07 -15.09
C SER A 107 -0.86 -28.59 -14.78
N THR A 108 0.02 -27.93 -15.53
CA THR A 108 0.24 -26.48 -15.37
C THR A 108 -1.06 -25.68 -15.47
N GLU A 109 -1.95 -26.03 -16.40
CA GLU A 109 -3.26 -25.37 -16.54
C GLU A 109 -4.10 -25.48 -15.27
N SER A 110 -4.21 -26.69 -14.70
CA SER A 110 -4.99 -26.94 -13.49
C SER A 110 -4.41 -26.20 -12.29
N TYR A 111 -3.09 -26.29 -12.12
CA TYR A 111 -2.37 -25.64 -11.05
C TYR A 111 -2.47 -24.11 -11.11
N ALA A 112 -2.25 -23.52 -12.28
CA ALA A 112 -2.36 -22.08 -12.48
C ALA A 112 -3.81 -21.60 -12.30
N GLY A 113 -4.79 -22.39 -12.73
CA GLY A 113 -6.21 -22.15 -12.49
C GLY A 113 -6.55 -22.11 -11.00
N GLU A 114 -5.98 -23.04 -10.23
CA GLU A 114 -6.22 -23.13 -8.79
C GLU A 114 -5.58 -22.00 -8.00
N ILE A 115 -4.33 -21.63 -8.32
CA ILE A 115 -3.69 -20.43 -7.75
C ILE A 115 -4.53 -19.19 -8.03
N LYS A 116 -5.01 -19.00 -9.28
CA LYS A 116 -5.85 -17.86 -9.65
C LYS A 116 -7.18 -17.85 -8.90
N ARG A 117 -7.74 -19.03 -8.60
CA ARG A 117 -8.95 -19.17 -7.78
C ARG A 117 -8.67 -18.72 -6.34
N LEU A 118 -7.57 -19.17 -5.76
CA LEU A 118 -7.18 -18.86 -4.38
C LEU A 118 -6.75 -17.41 -4.19
N ALA A 119 -5.99 -16.84 -5.13
CA ALA A 119 -5.60 -15.43 -5.13
C ALA A 119 -6.83 -14.52 -5.00
N LYS A 120 -7.89 -14.77 -5.79
CA LYS A 120 -9.15 -14.02 -5.69
C LYS A 120 -9.81 -14.11 -4.30
N VAL A 121 -9.71 -15.25 -3.62
CA VAL A 121 -10.24 -15.40 -2.26
C VAL A 121 -9.40 -14.56 -1.30
N VAL A 122 -8.07 -14.65 -1.39
CA VAL A 122 -7.14 -13.92 -0.54
C VAL A 122 -7.25 -12.40 -0.73
N GLY A 123 -7.39 -11.91 -1.97
CA GLY A 123 -7.62 -10.50 -2.24
C GLY A 123 -8.89 -9.96 -1.58
N CYS A 124 -9.90 -10.81 -1.33
CA CYS A 124 -11.11 -10.42 -0.60
C CYS A 124 -10.93 -10.34 0.93
N ILE A 125 -9.80 -10.77 1.47
CA ILE A 125 -9.46 -10.64 2.90
C ILE A 125 -9.00 -9.20 3.24
N GLY A 126 -8.76 -8.36 2.23
CA GLY A 126 -8.29 -6.98 2.41
C GLY A 126 -6.78 -6.84 2.24
N PHE A 127 -6.12 -7.80 1.60
CA PHE A 127 -4.77 -7.61 1.07
C PHE A 127 -4.85 -6.71 -0.17
N ASP A 128 -4.92 -5.40 0.07
CA ASP A 128 -4.91 -4.38 -0.98
C ASP A 128 -3.46 -4.05 -1.31
N THR A 129 -2.84 -4.85 -2.19
CA THR A 129 -1.48 -4.54 -2.66
C THR A 129 -1.36 -4.73 -4.15
N ASN A 130 -0.75 -3.74 -4.80
CA ASN A 130 -0.15 -3.89 -6.13
C ASN A 130 0.81 -5.10 -6.19
N ASP A 131 1.23 -5.61 -5.03
CA ASP A 131 2.05 -6.80 -4.84
C ASP A 131 1.28 -8.11 -5.03
N GLU A 132 -0.06 -8.14 -5.05
CA GLU A 132 -0.84 -9.39 -5.23
C GLU A 132 -0.42 -10.11 -6.51
N LYS A 133 -0.23 -9.36 -7.60
CA LYS A 133 0.24 -9.91 -8.88
C LYS A 133 1.65 -10.47 -8.79
N PHE A 134 2.53 -9.80 -8.05
CA PHE A 134 3.90 -10.26 -7.86
C PHE A 134 3.94 -11.53 -7.01
N VAL A 135 3.19 -11.55 -5.90
CA VAL A 135 3.05 -12.71 -5.02
C VAL A 135 2.45 -13.89 -5.78
N GLU A 136 1.41 -13.69 -6.60
CA GLU A 136 0.83 -14.75 -7.44
C GLU A 136 1.88 -15.35 -8.40
N LYS A 137 2.67 -14.50 -9.07
CA LYS A 137 3.75 -14.97 -9.95
C LYS A 137 4.84 -15.74 -9.19
N CYS A 138 5.24 -15.25 -8.03
CA CYS A 138 6.19 -15.95 -7.16
C CYS A 138 5.63 -17.30 -6.70
N GLN A 139 4.35 -17.39 -6.35
CA GLN A 139 3.73 -18.67 -6.00
C GLN A 139 3.71 -19.64 -7.19
N LEU A 140 3.30 -19.17 -8.37
CA LEU A 140 3.31 -19.97 -9.60
C LEU A 140 4.69 -20.59 -9.85
N ILE A 141 5.76 -19.79 -9.74
CA ILE A 141 7.13 -20.24 -9.98
C ILE A 141 7.62 -21.11 -8.81
N PHE A 142 7.71 -20.58 -7.59
CA PHE A 142 8.43 -21.24 -6.50
C PHE A 142 7.68 -22.40 -5.85
N ARG A 143 6.40 -22.61 -6.18
CA ARG A 143 5.62 -23.80 -5.77
C ARG A 143 5.34 -24.76 -6.92
N ALA A 144 5.89 -24.51 -8.11
CA ALA A 144 5.93 -25.50 -9.19
C ALA A 144 6.86 -26.68 -8.84
N ARG A 145 6.88 -27.70 -9.70
CA ARG A 145 7.78 -28.85 -9.53
C ARG A 145 9.24 -28.41 -9.55
N PRO A 146 10.11 -28.90 -8.64
CA PRO A 146 11.50 -28.42 -8.50
C PRO A 146 12.27 -28.38 -9.82
N GLU A 147 12.16 -29.44 -10.63
CA GLU A 147 12.83 -29.55 -11.92
C GLU A 147 12.35 -28.51 -12.96
N VAL A 148 11.10 -28.05 -12.85
CA VAL A 148 10.54 -26.97 -13.67
C VAL A 148 11.05 -25.62 -13.16
N VAL A 149 11.08 -25.43 -11.84
CA VAL A 149 11.59 -24.19 -11.22
C VAL A 149 13.03 -23.93 -11.62
N GLU A 150 13.91 -24.93 -11.51
CA GLU A 150 15.32 -24.79 -11.88
C GLU A 150 15.48 -24.35 -13.34
N LYS A 151 14.72 -24.94 -14.27
CA LYS A 151 14.75 -24.57 -15.69
C LYS A 151 14.24 -23.17 -15.95
N ILE A 152 13.20 -22.73 -15.26
CA ILE A 152 12.68 -21.36 -15.37
C ILE A 152 13.72 -20.36 -14.86
N LEU A 153 14.33 -20.63 -13.71
CA LEU A 153 15.33 -19.76 -13.12
C LEU A 153 16.61 -19.70 -13.96
N GLU A 154 17.01 -20.79 -14.62
CA GLU A 154 18.17 -20.81 -15.51
C GLU A 154 17.90 -20.13 -16.85
N LYS A 155 16.75 -20.40 -17.48
CA LYS A 155 16.50 -20.08 -18.90
C LYS A 155 15.63 -18.85 -19.13
N GLU A 156 14.70 -18.54 -18.23
CA GLU A 156 13.69 -17.49 -18.44
C GLU A 156 13.92 -16.27 -17.52
N VAL A 157 14.43 -16.47 -16.30
CA VAL A 157 14.62 -15.41 -15.30
C VAL A 157 16.07 -14.95 -15.24
N LYS A 158 16.36 -13.74 -15.74
CA LYS A 158 17.71 -13.15 -15.65
C LYS A 158 17.98 -12.51 -14.29
N ASP A 159 16.95 -11.92 -13.72
CA ASP A 159 16.95 -11.20 -12.45
C ASP A 159 15.53 -11.11 -11.86
N HIS A 160 15.39 -10.53 -10.67
CA HIS A 160 14.07 -10.35 -10.04
C HIS A 160 13.13 -9.45 -10.85
N LEU A 161 13.65 -8.48 -11.62
CA LEU A 161 12.85 -7.59 -12.46
C LEU A 161 12.16 -8.37 -13.60
N SER A 162 12.76 -9.47 -14.04
CA SER A 162 12.15 -10.38 -15.02
C SER A 162 10.81 -10.92 -14.51
N ILE A 163 10.73 -11.30 -13.23
CA ILE A 163 9.47 -11.75 -12.59
C ILE A 163 8.53 -10.58 -12.37
N VAL A 164 9.02 -9.42 -11.90
CA VAL A 164 8.20 -8.22 -11.66
C VAL A 164 7.51 -7.75 -12.93
N ASN A 165 8.22 -7.73 -14.06
CA ASN A 165 7.73 -7.22 -15.33
C ASN A 165 6.92 -8.24 -16.14
N ALA A 166 7.09 -9.54 -15.91
CA ALA A 166 6.32 -10.57 -16.59
C ALA A 166 4.83 -10.44 -16.30
N GLU A 167 3.98 -10.64 -17.31
CA GLU A 167 2.57 -10.86 -17.09
C GLU A 167 2.33 -12.28 -16.56
N ARG A 168 1.17 -12.50 -15.96
CA ARG A 168 0.81 -13.83 -15.43
C ARG A 168 0.89 -14.91 -16.52
N ASP A 169 0.44 -14.59 -17.73
CA ASP A 169 0.38 -15.55 -18.83
C ASP A 169 1.79 -15.89 -19.37
N ASP A 170 2.75 -14.98 -19.24
CA ASP A 170 4.17 -15.27 -19.54
C ASP A 170 4.70 -16.35 -18.58
N VAL A 171 4.43 -16.19 -17.28
CA VAL A 171 4.84 -17.14 -16.23
C VAL A 171 4.20 -18.52 -16.45
N VAL A 172 2.93 -18.56 -16.83
CA VAL A 172 2.25 -19.82 -17.18
C VAL A 172 2.88 -20.45 -18.42
N GLY A 173 3.20 -19.66 -19.45
CA GLY A 173 3.91 -20.15 -20.63
C GLY A 173 5.30 -20.72 -20.31
N TRP A 174 6.02 -20.15 -19.34
CA TRP A 174 7.29 -20.70 -18.86
C TRP A 174 7.09 -22.07 -18.21
N LEU A 175 6.08 -22.23 -17.36
CA LEU A 175 5.76 -23.51 -16.71
C LEU A 175 5.42 -24.60 -17.75
N GLU A 176 4.55 -24.29 -18.71
CA GLU A 176 4.13 -25.23 -19.76
C GLU A 176 5.30 -25.68 -20.64
N LYS A 177 6.20 -24.75 -21.00
CA LYS A 177 7.38 -25.02 -21.83
C LYS A 177 8.31 -26.05 -21.20
N HIS A 178 8.42 -26.09 -19.87
CA HIS A 178 9.38 -26.93 -19.15
C HIS A 178 8.75 -28.17 -18.50
N GLU A 179 7.41 -28.29 -18.46
CA GLU A 179 6.65 -29.40 -17.86
C GLU A 179 6.89 -30.79 -18.52
N GLY A 180 7.27 -30.82 -19.80
CA GLY A 180 7.54 -32.07 -20.55
C GLY A 180 9.02 -32.31 -20.86
N SER A 181 9.91 -31.41 -20.46
CA SER A 181 11.33 -31.52 -20.75
C SER A 181 11.99 -32.44 -19.71
N THR A 182 11.64 -33.72 -19.68
CA THR A 182 12.54 -34.71 -19.09
C THR A 182 13.63 -34.92 -20.13
N GLU A 183 14.60 -34.02 -20.19
CA GLU A 183 15.87 -34.34 -20.83
C GLU A 183 16.42 -35.51 -20.05
N VAL A 184 16.16 -36.71 -20.56
CA VAL A 184 16.83 -37.93 -20.14
C VAL A 184 18.29 -37.57 -20.21
N VAL A 185 18.93 -37.47 -19.06
CA VAL A 185 20.38 -37.32 -18.92
C VAL A 185 20.99 -38.59 -19.49
N LYS A 186 21.02 -38.68 -20.82
CA LYS A 186 21.88 -39.54 -21.59
C LYS A 186 23.21 -38.81 -21.57
N ASP A 187 24.04 -39.13 -20.58
CA ASP A 187 25.50 -39.08 -20.67
C ASP A 187 26.08 -39.25 -19.27
N ILE A 188 26.08 -40.51 -18.79
CA ILE A 188 27.25 -41.06 -18.10
C ILE A 188 27.38 -42.50 -18.63
N GLU A 189 27.90 -42.63 -19.86
CA GLU A 189 28.63 -43.84 -20.20
C GLU A 189 29.88 -43.89 -19.32
N GLN A 190 29.78 -44.83 -18.38
CA GLN A 190 30.81 -45.39 -17.52
C GLN A 190 32.15 -45.58 -18.24
N GLU A 191 33.09 -44.63 -18.07
CA GLU A 191 34.51 -44.96 -18.15
C GLU A 191 34.98 -45.55 -16.82
N SER A 192 35.35 -46.82 -16.93
CA SER A 192 35.97 -47.66 -15.93
C SER A 192 37.27 -47.05 -15.38
N SER A 193 37.36 -46.88 -14.06
CA SER A 193 38.65 -46.87 -13.37
C SER A 193 38.51 -47.40 -11.95
N SER A 194 39.04 -48.59 -11.76
CA SER A 194 39.29 -49.26 -10.49
C SER A 194 40.33 -48.47 -9.69
N GLY A 195 39.88 -47.82 -8.61
CA GLY A 195 40.73 -47.13 -7.62
C GLY A 195 40.45 -47.67 -6.22
N GLU A 196 41.45 -48.35 -5.67
CA GLU A 196 41.55 -48.95 -4.36
C GLU A 196 41.28 -47.93 -3.22
N ILE A 197 40.32 -48.24 -2.33
CA ILE A 197 40.00 -47.40 -1.17
C ILE A 197 40.95 -47.79 -0.02
N VAL A 198 41.95 -46.94 0.22
CA VAL A 198 42.74 -46.94 1.46
C VAL A 198 41.99 -46.13 2.51
N LEU A 199 41.56 -46.79 3.58
CA LEU A 199 40.99 -46.16 4.76
C LEU A 199 42.12 -45.65 5.67
N THR A 200 42.23 -44.33 5.82
CA THR A 200 42.93 -43.70 6.95
C THR A 200 41.92 -42.90 7.78
N PRO A 201 41.90 -43.07 9.12
CA PRO A 201 41.12 -42.23 10.01
C PRO A 201 41.92 -40.95 10.35
N ASP A 202 41.26 -40.05 11.07
CA ASP A 202 41.78 -38.80 11.64
C ASP A 202 41.82 -37.57 10.72
N SER A 203 40.83 -36.70 10.93
CA SER A 203 41.06 -35.27 11.16
C SER A 203 39.75 -34.60 11.58
N THR A 204 39.65 -34.28 12.86
CA THR A 204 38.70 -33.33 13.45
C THR A 204 38.85 -31.95 12.79
N PRO A 205 37.76 -31.24 12.48
CA PRO A 205 37.80 -29.79 12.42
C PRO A 205 36.82 -29.19 13.43
N THR A 206 37.37 -28.73 14.55
CA THR A 206 36.76 -27.68 15.36
C THR A 206 37.14 -26.36 14.72
N LEU A 207 36.21 -25.73 14.00
CA LEU A 207 36.24 -24.30 13.75
C LEU A 207 34.82 -23.78 13.94
N ALA A 208 34.63 -23.05 15.03
CA ALA A 208 33.43 -22.29 15.27
C ALA A 208 33.26 -21.31 14.11
N THR A 209 32.17 -21.48 13.35
CA THR A 209 31.69 -20.47 12.41
C THR A 209 31.51 -19.17 13.18
N PRO A 210 32.17 -18.05 12.82
CA PRO A 210 31.77 -16.76 13.35
C PRO A 210 30.29 -16.54 13.00
N ALA A 211 29.52 -15.99 13.95
CA ALA A 211 28.15 -15.58 13.69
C ALA A 211 28.11 -14.71 12.42
N PRO A 212 27.08 -14.83 11.57
CA PRO A 212 26.98 -14.02 10.36
C PRO A 212 27.06 -12.53 10.74
N GLU A 213 28.10 -11.85 10.24
CA GLU A 213 28.17 -10.39 10.24
C GLU A 213 27.09 -9.89 9.28
N PHE A 214 26.01 -9.34 9.87
CA PHE A 214 24.95 -8.68 9.13
C PHE A 214 25.46 -7.32 8.65
N ASP A 215 25.99 -7.28 7.43
CA ASP A 215 26.59 -6.10 6.82
C ASP A 215 25.63 -5.32 5.91
N SER A 216 24.35 -5.24 6.29
CA SER A 216 23.41 -4.34 5.61
C SER A 216 22.22 -3.95 6.50
N PHE A 217 21.87 -2.66 6.44
CA PHE A 217 20.71 -1.90 6.96
C PHE A 217 21.00 -0.97 8.17
N PRO A 218 20.49 0.29 8.13
CA PRO A 218 19.08 0.63 7.87
C PRO A 218 18.81 1.53 6.66
N ALA A 219 17.73 1.21 5.94
CA ALA A 219 17.10 2.05 4.93
C ALA A 219 16.09 2.99 5.60
N VAL A 220 16.03 4.24 5.14
CA VAL A 220 14.94 5.17 5.47
C VAL A 220 13.92 5.09 4.34
N TYR A 221 12.75 4.52 4.61
CA TYR A 221 11.59 4.63 3.73
C TYR A 221 10.71 5.79 4.24
N VAL A 222 10.52 6.81 3.41
CA VAL A 222 9.49 7.83 3.63
C VAL A 222 8.19 7.28 3.05
N LEU A 223 7.33 6.70 3.90
CA LEU A 223 5.98 6.29 3.52
C LEU A 223 4.97 7.27 4.12
N GLY A 224 4.63 8.31 3.37
CA GLY A 224 3.43 9.10 3.61
C GLY A 224 2.36 8.70 2.60
N GLN A 225 1.53 7.70 2.92
CA GLN A 225 0.37 7.35 2.09
C GLN A 225 -0.86 8.11 2.61
N CYS A 226 -1.32 9.10 1.85
CA CYS A 226 -2.67 9.66 2.01
C CYS A 226 -3.57 9.04 0.93
N HIS A 227 -4.53 8.20 1.33
CA HIS A 227 -5.56 7.71 0.42
C HIS A 227 -6.52 8.86 0.07
N SER A 228 -6.58 9.24 -1.22
CA SER A 228 -7.81 9.81 -1.78
C SER A 228 -8.62 8.65 -2.34
N SER A 229 -9.84 8.46 -1.84
CA SER A 229 -10.80 7.47 -2.37
C SER A 229 -10.88 7.60 -3.90
N PRO A 230 -10.75 6.51 -4.67
CA PRO A 230 -10.89 6.53 -6.12
C PRO A 230 -12.38 6.53 -6.47
N GLN A 231 -13.08 7.63 -6.20
CA GLN A 231 -14.40 7.85 -6.76
C GLN A 231 -14.46 9.17 -7.52
N GLN A 232 -14.60 9.01 -8.83
CA GLN A 232 -15.01 10.01 -9.83
C GLN A 232 -13.96 11.03 -10.29
N SER A 233 -12.98 10.56 -11.07
CA SER A 233 -12.40 11.38 -12.13
C SER A 233 -13.26 11.24 -13.39
N THR A 234 -14.25 12.11 -13.54
CA THR A 234 -14.83 12.39 -14.86
C THR A 234 -13.85 13.31 -15.61
N ALA A 235 -13.38 12.84 -16.76
CA ALA A 235 -12.43 13.49 -17.66
C ALA A 235 -12.60 15.03 -17.74
N SER A 236 -11.53 15.78 -17.41
CA SER A 236 -11.16 17.09 -18.01
C SER A 236 -10.14 17.94 -17.21
N THR A 237 -9.60 17.50 -16.06
CA THR A 237 -8.51 18.24 -15.38
C THR A 237 -7.24 17.40 -15.25
N PRO A 238 -6.18 17.67 -16.05
CA PRO A 238 -4.94 16.89 -16.07
C PRO A 238 -3.99 17.15 -14.88
N TYR A 239 -4.47 17.76 -13.79
CA TYR A 239 -3.61 18.30 -12.72
C TYR A 239 -3.56 17.48 -11.43
N TYR A 240 -4.24 16.33 -11.34
CA TYR A 240 -4.17 15.47 -10.16
C TYR A 240 -2.99 14.51 -10.24
N ARG A 241 -1.76 15.01 -10.01
CA ARG A 241 -0.66 14.13 -9.61
C ARG A 241 -0.84 13.79 -8.13
N ALA A 242 -0.89 12.49 -7.84
CA ALA A 242 -1.14 11.95 -6.51
C ALA A 242 -0.07 12.40 -5.49
N PHE A 243 -0.41 12.27 -4.20
CA PHE A 243 0.45 12.45 -3.01
C PHE A 243 1.75 11.61 -3.02
N ASN A 244 1.98 10.82 -4.07
CA ASN A 244 2.90 9.69 -4.15
C ASN A 244 3.85 9.77 -5.37
N ASP A 245 4.14 10.95 -5.91
CA ASP A 245 5.11 11.08 -7.01
C ASP A 245 6.56 10.88 -6.49
N ILE A 246 6.87 9.61 -6.17
CA ILE A 246 8.17 9.12 -5.73
C ILE A 246 9.21 9.12 -6.86
N THR A 247 8.83 9.48 -8.10
CA THR A 247 9.73 9.48 -9.27
C THR A 247 10.89 10.48 -9.16
N ASN A 248 10.85 11.37 -8.16
CA ASN A 248 11.92 12.33 -7.89
C ASN A 248 12.76 11.97 -6.65
N ILE A 249 12.48 10.82 -6.01
CA ILE A 249 13.36 10.25 -5.00
C ILE A 249 14.51 9.59 -5.78
N PRO A 250 15.77 10.00 -5.55
CA PRO A 250 16.88 9.40 -6.27
C PRO A 250 17.01 7.90 -5.92
N ASP A 251 17.40 7.10 -6.91
CA ASP A 251 17.58 5.66 -6.73
C ASP A 251 18.71 5.37 -5.73
N GLY A 252 18.41 4.63 -4.66
CA GLY A 252 19.39 4.16 -3.68
C GLY A 252 19.34 4.87 -2.31
N PRO A 253 20.23 4.48 -1.37
CA PRO A 253 20.24 5.03 -0.01
C PRO A 253 20.79 6.46 0.02
N HIS A 254 20.06 7.39 0.64
CA HIS A 254 20.51 8.76 0.85
C HIS A 254 20.58 9.11 2.35
N PRO A 255 21.74 9.54 2.87
CA PRO A 255 21.85 9.92 4.27
C PRO A 255 21.05 11.20 4.53
N ILE A 256 20.46 11.33 5.72
CA ILE A 256 19.61 12.46 6.12
C ILE A 256 20.31 13.82 5.93
N ARG A 257 21.64 13.86 6.09
CA ARG A 257 22.48 15.05 5.82
C ARG A 257 22.38 15.59 4.39
N CYS A 258 21.80 14.82 3.46
CA CYS A 258 21.55 15.23 2.07
C CYS A 258 20.15 15.82 1.85
N LEU A 259 19.30 15.88 2.89
CA LEU A 259 18.02 16.61 2.83
C LEU A 259 18.33 18.11 2.86
N SER A 260 18.12 18.79 1.72
CA SER A 260 18.47 20.20 1.59
C SER A 260 17.29 21.13 1.85
N GLY A 261 16.06 20.59 1.82
CA GLY A 261 14.88 21.41 2.05
C GLY A 261 13.56 20.64 2.05
N ILE A 262 12.55 21.27 2.64
CA ILE A 262 11.15 20.85 2.57
C ILE A 262 10.38 21.99 1.91
N THR A 263 9.62 21.67 0.87
CA THR A 263 8.71 22.61 0.22
C THR A 263 7.28 22.28 0.62
N PHE A 264 6.61 23.22 1.26
CA PHE A 264 5.15 23.19 1.42
C PHE A 264 4.54 24.00 0.29
N SER A 265 3.75 23.38 -0.58
CA SER A 265 2.97 24.10 -1.57
C SER A 265 1.53 24.20 -1.11
N TYR A 266 0.89 25.36 -1.29
CA TYR A 266 -0.54 25.55 -1.03
C TYR A 266 -1.17 26.35 -2.18
N GLN A 267 -2.43 26.04 -2.50
CA GLN A 267 -3.21 26.77 -3.50
C GLN A 267 -4.56 27.16 -2.91
N SER A 268 -4.86 28.46 -2.83
CA SER A 268 -6.12 29.01 -2.27
C SER A 268 -6.99 29.66 -3.36
N ARG A 269 -8.33 29.60 -3.22
CA ARG A 269 -9.29 30.31 -4.08
C ARG A 269 -9.89 31.53 -3.37
N ARG A 270 -9.88 32.69 -4.04
CA ARG A 270 -10.17 34.04 -3.48
C ARG A 270 -11.53 34.27 -2.78
N ASN A 271 -12.54 33.41 -2.91
CA ASN A 271 -13.92 33.76 -2.51
C ASN A 271 -14.56 32.83 -1.47
N THR A 272 -13.77 32.20 -0.59
CA THR A 272 -14.31 31.60 0.64
C THR A 272 -13.61 32.19 1.87
N PRO A 273 -14.33 32.45 2.98
CA PRO A 273 -13.69 32.84 4.23
C PRO A 273 -12.55 31.86 4.57
N LEU A 274 -11.47 32.38 5.15
CA LEU A 274 -10.18 31.74 5.46
C LEU A 274 -10.32 30.32 6.06
N PHE A 275 -10.52 29.36 5.18
CA PHE A 275 -10.41 27.93 5.44
C PHE A 275 -9.40 27.40 4.43
N PHE A 276 -8.58 26.45 4.85
CA PHE A 276 -7.61 25.72 4.02
C PHE A 276 -8.31 25.03 2.86
N THR A 277 -8.66 25.78 1.83
CA THR A 277 -9.19 25.25 0.57
C THR A 277 -8.02 24.87 -0.30
N THR A 278 -7.18 23.97 0.23
CA THR A 278 -5.82 23.78 -0.27
C THR A 278 -5.61 22.39 -0.82
N HIS A 279 -5.13 22.35 -2.05
CA HIS A 279 -4.34 21.22 -2.56
C HIS A 279 -2.92 21.45 -2.02
N GLY A 280 -2.68 21.05 -0.78
CA GLY A 280 -1.40 21.19 -0.13
C GLY A 280 -0.53 19.95 -0.35
N PHE A 281 0.72 20.11 -0.79
CA PHE A 281 1.67 18.99 -0.87
C PHE A 281 2.96 19.36 -0.14
N VAL A 282 3.52 18.38 0.58
CA VAL A 282 4.85 18.47 1.17
C VAL A 282 5.81 17.75 0.23
N ARG A 283 6.78 18.46 -0.33
CA ARG A 283 7.83 17.88 -1.18
C ARG A 283 9.17 17.96 -0.48
N LEU A 284 9.76 16.81 -0.17
CA LEU A 284 11.15 16.72 0.27
C LEU A 284 12.06 16.95 -0.95
N ARG A 285 13.07 17.81 -0.82
CA ARG A 285 14.13 17.98 -1.83
C ARG A 285 15.45 17.42 -1.30
N TYR A 286 16.05 16.53 -2.06
CA TYR A 286 17.43 16.07 -1.87
C TYR A 286 18.31 16.73 -2.94
N VAL A 287 19.42 17.36 -2.53
CA VAL A 287 20.43 17.88 -3.47
C VAL A 287 21.50 16.83 -3.68
N LYS A 288 21.75 16.45 -4.94
CA LYS A 288 22.92 15.62 -5.30
C LYS A 288 24.20 16.42 -4.99
N PRO A 289 25.16 15.88 -4.21
CA PRO A 289 26.44 16.52 -4.03
C PRO A 289 27.29 16.29 -5.29
N TYR A 290 27.28 17.22 -6.23
CA TYR A 290 28.37 17.36 -7.19
C TYR A 290 28.82 18.82 -7.28
N LEU A 291 30.14 18.94 -7.15
CA LEU A 291 31.07 20.06 -7.37
C LEU A 291 30.48 21.34 -7.97
N SER A 292 30.67 22.42 -7.21
CA SER A 292 30.82 23.82 -7.63
C SER A 292 30.50 24.16 -9.08
N GLU A 293 29.28 24.62 -9.33
CA GLU A 293 29.01 25.75 -10.23
C GLU A 293 27.57 26.24 -9.94
N GLU A 294 27.46 27.42 -9.34
CA GLU A 294 26.17 28.12 -9.20
C GLU A 294 25.65 28.46 -10.60
N THR A 295 24.59 27.78 -11.03
CA THR A 295 23.73 28.30 -12.11
C THR A 295 22.37 28.63 -11.52
N THR A 296 22.18 29.90 -11.16
CA THR A 296 20.86 30.49 -10.95
C THR A 296 20.10 30.47 -12.27
N VAL A 297 19.09 29.61 -12.37
CA VAL A 297 18.10 29.71 -13.44
C VAL A 297 17.09 30.77 -13.00
N ASP A 298 17.24 31.99 -13.53
CA ASP A 298 16.22 33.03 -13.43
C ASP A 298 14.92 32.53 -14.09
N ALA A 299 13.82 32.63 -13.34
CA ALA A 299 12.49 32.37 -13.87
C ALA A 299 12.15 33.46 -14.89
N THR A 300 12.29 33.14 -16.17
CA THR A 300 11.93 34.04 -17.27
C THR A 300 10.43 34.34 -17.25
N GLU A 301 10.12 35.63 -17.35
CA GLU A 301 8.79 36.18 -17.52
C GLU A 301 8.09 35.56 -18.74
N TYR A 302 6.88 35.04 -18.54
CA TYR A 302 6.05 34.56 -19.65
C TYR A 302 5.37 35.74 -20.35
N PRO A 303 5.33 35.77 -21.70
CA PRO A 303 4.70 36.84 -22.45
C PRO A 303 3.18 36.77 -22.32
N THR A 304 2.57 37.86 -21.87
CA THR A 304 1.11 38.03 -21.86
C THR A 304 0.59 38.26 -23.28
N GLY A 305 -0.05 37.26 -23.88
CA GLY A 305 -0.83 37.40 -25.12
C GLY A 305 -2.15 38.18 -24.91
N PRO A 306 -2.77 38.68 -26.00
CA PRO A 306 -3.79 39.73 -25.92
C PRO A 306 -5.14 39.24 -25.39
N ARG A 307 -5.74 40.09 -24.55
CA ARG A 307 -7.01 39.91 -23.82
C ARG A 307 -8.23 39.90 -24.76
N GLY A 308 -9.11 38.92 -24.58
CA GLY A 308 -10.47 38.94 -25.12
C GLY A 308 -11.30 37.71 -24.74
N GLY A 309 -12.00 37.73 -23.59
CA GLY A 309 -12.94 36.68 -23.15
C GLY A 309 -13.14 36.63 -21.63
N PRO A 310 -14.32 36.27 -21.10
CA PRO A 310 -14.78 36.70 -19.78
C PRO A 310 -14.11 35.97 -18.61
N ALA A 311 -13.66 36.77 -17.63
CA ALA A 311 -13.35 36.45 -16.24
C ALA A 311 -12.89 35.00 -15.93
N VAL A 312 -11.67 34.66 -16.36
CA VAL A 312 -10.89 33.59 -15.72
C VAL A 312 -10.42 34.13 -14.38
N GLY A 313 -10.85 33.51 -13.28
CA GLY A 313 -10.44 33.89 -11.93
C GLY A 313 -8.92 33.95 -11.82
N GLU A 314 -8.40 35.06 -11.31
CA GLU A 314 -6.98 35.23 -11.03
C GLU A 314 -6.52 34.14 -10.04
N TYR A 315 -5.72 33.21 -10.52
CA TYR A 315 -4.98 32.26 -9.70
C TYR A 315 -3.76 33.00 -9.13
N ILE A 316 -3.64 33.08 -7.81
CA ILE A 316 -2.36 33.42 -7.20
C ILE A 316 -1.49 32.16 -7.32
N SER A 317 -0.37 32.28 -8.03
CA SER A 317 0.76 31.34 -7.94
C SER A 317 1.13 31.21 -6.47
N GLY A 318 0.98 30.02 -5.88
CA GLY A 318 1.33 29.76 -4.49
C GLY A 318 2.78 30.17 -4.22
N GLN A 319 3.01 30.87 -3.12
CA GLN A 319 4.38 31.10 -2.65
C GLN A 319 4.95 29.76 -2.20
N ASN A 320 5.85 29.20 -3.00
CA ASN A 320 6.78 28.20 -2.52
C ASN A 320 7.79 28.94 -1.64
N THR A 321 7.76 28.73 -0.33
CA THR A 321 8.83 29.18 0.56
C THR A 321 9.80 28.01 0.72
N PRO A 322 10.88 27.93 -0.09
CA PRO A 322 11.90 26.92 0.13
C PRO A 322 12.57 27.19 1.49
N HIS A 323 12.43 26.24 2.40
CA HIS A 323 13.20 26.25 3.65
C HIS A 323 14.47 25.44 3.39
N ASN A 324 15.60 26.12 3.28
CA ASN A 324 16.89 25.49 3.07
C ASN A 324 17.50 25.10 4.42
N PHE A 325 17.90 23.84 4.56
CA PHE A 325 18.64 23.35 5.73
C PHE A 325 20.14 23.47 5.53
N GLY A 326 20.88 23.74 6.61
CA GLY A 326 22.33 23.56 6.65
C GLY A 326 22.72 22.09 6.44
N ALA A 327 23.95 21.83 5.98
CA ALA A 327 24.43 20.49 5.62
C ALA A 327 24.45 19.45 6.79
N LYS A 328 24.18 19.89 8.02
CA LYS A 328 24.08 19.05 9.23
C LYS A 328 22.84 19.35 10.05
N GLU A 329 21.95 20.17 9.52
CA GLU A 329 20.75 20.57 10.22
C GLU A 329 19.64 19.57 9.93
N TYR A 330 18.87 19.25 10.97
CA TYR A 330 17.75 18.33 10.90
C TYR A 330 16.59 18.86 11.73
N ILE A 331 15.40 18.31 11.50
CA ILE A 331 14.20 18.69 12.23
C ILE A 331 14.23 18.03 13.61
N THR A 332 14.11 18.84 14.65
CA THR A 332 14.07 18.41 16.05
C THR A 332 12.68 18.53 16.64
N SER A 333 11.80 19.38 16.09
CA SER A 333 10.44 19.52 16.57
C SER A 333 9.47 19.92 15.47
N TYR A 334 8.20 19.62 15.67
CA TYR A 334 7.12 20.19 14.87
C TYR A 334 5.97 20.66 15.76
N GLN A 335 5.29 21.69 15.31
CA GLN A 335 4.13 22.27 15.98
C GLN A 335 2.98 22.34 14.98
N VAL A 336 1.79 21.95 15.40
CA VAL A 336 0.59 21.94 14.55
C VAL A 336 -0.48 22.76 15.23
N GLN A 337 -1.12 23.61 14.44
CA GLN A 337 -2.38 24.22 14.80
C GLN A 337 -3.45 23.70 13.84
N TYR A 338 -4.59 23.31 14.39
CA TYR A 338 -5.76 22.87 13.67
C TYR A 338 -6.77 24.02 13.53
N SER A 339 -7.63 23.92 12.51
CA SER A 339 -8.68 24.92 12.24
C SER A 339 -9.85 24.86 13.23
N ALA A 340 -9.98 23.75 13.96
CA ALA A 340 -11.03 23.43 14.91
C ALA A 340 -10.48 22.38 15.89
N PRO A 341 -11.16 22.10 17.02
CA PRO A 341 -10.80 20.99 17.90
C PRO A 341 -10.70 19.65 17.14
N ALA A 342 -9.81 18.75 17.58
CA ALA A 342 -9.50 17.49 16.91
C ALA A 342 -10.72 16.56 16.66
N GLU A 343 -11.78 16.72 17.46
CA GLU A 343 -13.02 15.94 17.37
C GLU A 343 -13.97 16.40 16.25
N ASP A 344 -13.74 17.59 15.67
CA ASP A 344 -14.62 18.12 14.63
C ASP A 344 -14.34 17.45 13.27
N PRO A 345 -15.36 16.93 12.56
CA PRO A 345 -15.20 16.42 11.19
C PRO A 345 -14.71 17.48 10.17
N GLY A 346 -14.69 18.75 10.53
CA GLY A 346 -14.08 19.85 9.76
C GLY A 346 -12.61 20.14 10.11
N VAL A 347 -11.99 19.39 11.02
CA VAL A 347 -10.61 19.64 11.46
C VAL A 347 -9.63 19.57 10.28
N ALA A 348 -8.77 20.58 10.17
CA ALA A 348 -7.71 20.62 9.18
C ALA A 348 -6.47 21.28 9.79
N VAL A 349 -5.28 20.84 9.39
CA VAL A 349 -4.03 21.53 9.73
C VAL A 349 -4.08 22.95 9.14
N ARG A 350 -4.00 23.94 10.03
CA ARG A 350 -4.01 25.38 9.73
C ARG A 350 -2.62 26.01 9.77
N ARG A 351 -1.74 25.51 10.62
CA ARG A 351 -0.38 26.04 10.74
C ARG A 351 0.55 24.88 11.06
N LEU A 352 1.70 24.87 10.41
CA LEU A 352 2.78 23.94 10.72
C LEU A 352 4.05 24.74 11.02
N GLY A 353 4.55 24.58 12.23
CA GLY A 353 5.86 25.03 12.67
C GLY A 353 6.86 23.86 12.63
N LEU A 354 8.09 24.10 12.20
CA LEU A 354 9.19 23.14 12.24
C LEU A 354 10.38 23.78 12.96
N GLY A 355 10.84 23.14 14.04
CA GLY A 355 12.06 23.50 14.73
C GLY A 355 13.22 22.62 14.29
N THR A 356 14.41 23.23 14.19
CA THR A 356 15.62 22.54 13.76
C THR A 356 16.67 22.43 14.85
N SER A 357 17.67 21.57 14.60
CA SER A 357 18.84 21.38 15.45
C SER A 357 19.70 22.64 15.63
N GLU A 358 19.57 23.63 14.75
CA GLU A 358 20.26 24.92 14.86
C GLU A 358 19.41 25.98 15.60
N GLY A 359 18.26 25.59 16.16
CA GLY A 359 17.35 26.49 16.85
C GLY A 359 16.54 27.40 15.92
N ARG A 360 16.51 27.09 14.61
CA ARG A 360 15.69 27.84 13.64
C ARG A 360 14.26 27.32 13.70
N MET A 361 13.30 28.25 13.66
CA MET A 361 11.88 27.94 13.57
C MET A 361 11.35 28.37 12.21
N PHE A 362 10.83 27.42 11.45
CA PHE A 362 10.10 27.68 10.22
C PHE A 362 8.61 27.63 10.52
N ASP A 363 7.89 28.67 10.13
CA ASP A 363 6.46 28.77 10.37
C ASP A 363 5.75 29.06 9.05
N SER A 364 4.78 28.21 8.71
CA SER A 364 3.99 28.29 7.49
C SER A 364 2.72 29.13 7.66
N SER A 365 2.59 29.94 8.72
CA SER A 365 1.39 30.71 8.97
C SER A 365 1.02 31.68 7.84
N LEU A 366 -0.22 31.55 7.36
CA LEU A 366 -0.87 32.52 6.48
C LEU A 366 -1.61 33.62 7.26
N ASP A 367 -1.73 33.44 8.57
CA ASP A 367 -2.50 34.32 9.43
C ASP A 367 -1.59 34.96 10.48
N THR A 368 -1.76 36.25 10.72
CA THR A 368 -0.94 37.01 11.69
C THR A 368 -1.43 36.80 13.13
N GLY A 369 -2.45 35.95 13.34
CA GLY A 369 -3.02 35.65 14.64
C GLY A 369 -2.15 34.71 15.48
N LEU A 370 -1.73 35.18 16.66
CA LEU A 370 -0.95 34.45 17.67
C LEU A 370 -1.80 33.43 18.45
N SER A 371 -2.60 32.60 17.78
CA SER A 371 -3.26 31.50 18.47
C SER A 371 -2.22 30.44 18.90
N PRO A 372 -2.37 29.82 20.09
CA PRO A 372 -1.43 28.82 20.58
C PRO A 372 -1.42 27.56 19.69
N TRP A 373 -0.33 26.80 19.75
CA TRP A 373 -0.23 25.52 19.06
C TRP A 373 -1.10 24.47 19.76
N ASP A 374 -1.76 23.61 18.97
CA ASP A 374 -2.59 22.53 19.50
C ASP A 374 -1.77 21.27 19.78
N VAL A 375 -0.72 21.04 18.99
CA VAL A 375 0.21 19.93 19.14
C VAL A 375 1.62 20.45 19.04
N GLU A 376 2.46 20.09 20.00
CA GLU A 376 3.90 20.32 19.96
C GLU A 376 4.61 19.00 20.22
N VAL A 377 5.53 18.63 19.34
CA VAL A 377 6.28 17.39 19.46
C VAL A 377 7.75 17.70 19.23
N THR A 378 8.58 17.23 20.17
CA THR A 378 10.04 17.31 20.08
C THR A 378 10.59 15.89 20.01
N ALA A 379 11.53 15.67 19.09
CA ALA A 379 12.26 14.42 19.00
C ALA A 379 13.03 14.16 20.31
N PRO A 380 13.06 12.90 20.80
CA PRO A 380 13.88 12.56 21.95
C PRO A 380 15.36 12.88 21.74
N ASP A 381 16.12 13.02 22.82
CA ASP A 381 17.56 13.27 22.75
C ASP A 381 18.28 12.20 21.89
N GLY A 382 19.06 12.65 20.91
CA GLY A 382 19.72 11.78 19.95
C GLY A 382 18.81 11.24 18.85
N TRP A 383 17.63 11.83 18.63
CA TRP A 383 16.74 11.53 17.51
C TRP A 383 16.42 12.78 16.70
N ALA A 384 16.02 12.57 15.44
CA ALA A 384 15.52 13.59 14.53
C ALA A 384 14.16 13.17 13.95
N ILE A 385 13.37 14.13 13.53
CA ILE A 385 12.17 13.87 12.72
C ILE A 385 12.62 13.70 11.27
N VAL A 386 12.44 12.51 10.73
CA VAL A 386 12.91 12.11 9.39
C VAL A 386 11.78 12.03 8.36
N GLY A 387 10.55 12.17 8.82
CA GLY A 387 9.37 12.15 7.98
C GLY A 387 8.11 12.46 8.77
N PHE A 388 7.00 12.58 8.05
CA PHE A 388 5.68 12.74 8.62
C PHE A 388 4.73 11.73 7.99
N TYR A 389 3.83 11.18 8.78
CA TYR A 389 2.64 10.47 8.30
C TYR A 389 1.41 11.30 8.61
N GLY A 390 0.31 11.08 7.90
CA GLY A 390 -0.91 11.82 8.16
C GLY A 390 -2.13 11.16 7.55
N SER A 391 -3.31 11.58 8.00
CA SER A 391 -4.57 11.23 7.38
C SER A 391 -5.13 12.44 6.64
N SER A 392 -5.66 12.21 5.45
CA SER A 392 -6.43 13.21 4.72
C SER A 392 -7.90 12.84 4.75
N TYR A 393 -8.76 13.86 4.79
CA TYR A 393 -10.18 13.69 4.50
C TYR A 393 -10.48 14.37 3.18
N THR A 394 -10.87 13.58 2.18
CA THR A 394 -11.35 14.09 0.90
C THR A 394 -12.86 14.29 0.97
N LYS A 395 -13.32 15.55 1.13
CA LYS A 395 -14.63 15.90 0.56
C LYS A 395 -14.45 16.00 -0.96
N PRO A 396 -15.49 15.76 -1.79
CA PRO A 396 -15.41 15.75 -3.26
C PRO A 396 -14.80 17.01 -3.91
N SER A 397 -14.62 18.10 -3.15
CA SER A 397 -14.07 19.35 -3.66
C SER A 397 -12.86 19.89 -2.87
N ARG A 398 -12.46 19.27 -1.76
CA ARG A 398 -11.43 19.79 -0.83
C ARG A 398 -10.74 18.65 -0.07
N GLY A 399 -9.43 18.50 -0.25
CA GLY A 399 -8.59 17.62 0.56
C GLY A 399 -8.04 18.39 1.76
N TYR A 400 -8.33 17.94 2.96
CA TYR A 400 -7.79 18.52 4.19
C TYR A 400 -6.88 17.49 4.86
N ILE A 401 -5.68 17.91 5.30
CA ILE A 401 -4.85 17.10 6.21
C ILE A 401 -5.49 17.20 7.59
N ARG A 402 -6.00 16.09 8.13
CA ARG A 402 -6.68 16.04 9.43
C ARG A 402 -5.75 15.81 10.59
N ALA A 403 -4.72 15.00 10.38
CA ALA A 403 -3.76 14.64 11.39
C ALA A 403 -2.38 14.52 10.74
N ILE A 404 -1.34 14.88 11.51
CA ILE A 404 0.05 14.70 11.12
C ILE A 404 0.84 14.18 12.34
N GLY A 405 1.53 13.07 12.13
CA GLY A 405 2.43 12.44 13.09
C GLY A 405 3.87 12.47 12.57
N ALA A 406 4.84 12.52 13.48
CA ALA A 406 6.26 12.45 13.12
C ALA A 406 6.77 11.00 13.06
N ILE A 407 7.71 10.77 12.16
CA ILE A 407 8.54 9.57 12.10
C ILE A 407 9.91 9.95 12.63
N PHE A 408 10.41 9.22 13.64
CA PHE A 408 11.69 9.53 14.27
C PHE A 408 12.81 8.62 13.73
N GLY A 409 13.98 9.19 13.52
CA GLY A 409 15.21 8.47 13.21
C GLY A 409 16.29 8.80 14.23
N ARG A 410 16.96 7.80 14.78
CA ARG A 410 18.06 7.97 15.72
C ARG A 410 19.26 8.57 15.00
N LEU A 411 19.83 9.61 15.57
CA LEU A 411 21.10 10.19 15.18
C LEU A 411 22.19 9.32 15.81
N SER A 412 22.86 8.51 14.99
CA SER A 412 24.15 7.97 15.40
C SER A 412 25.18 8.31 14.34
N ASP A 413 26.44 8.38 14.76
CA ASP A 413 27.55 8.78 13.91
C ASP A 413 27.70 7.84 12.69
N ASP A 414 27.17 6.61 12.77
CA ASP A 414 27.30 5.58 11.73
C ASP A 414 25.98 4.90 11.26
N ARG A 415 24.81 5.16 11.89
CA ARG A 415 23.53 4.45 11.59
C ARG A 415 22.27 5.25 11.93
N THR A 416 21.24 5.24 11.09
CA THR A 416 19.92 5.82 11.41
C THR A 416 18.88 4.74 11.69
N MET A 417 18.60 4.43 12.96
CA MET A 417 17.48 3.53 13.30
C MET A 417 16.15 4.30 13.27
N VAL A 418 15.12 3.79 12.58
CA VAL A 418 13.79 4.42 12.53
C VAL A 418 12.88 3.81 13.61
N GLY A 419 12.09 4.65 14.27
CA GLY A 419 11.08 4.26 15.27
C GLY A 419 9.84 5.14 15.19
N VAL A 420 8.70 4.59 15.59
CA VAL A 420 7.43 5.32 15.73
C VAL A 420 7.12 5.38 17.23
N CYS A 421 6.95 6.58 17.78
CA CYS A 421 6.39 6.74 19.12
C CYS A 421 4.87 6.86 18.99
N SER A 422 4.14 6.02 19.74
CA SER A 422 2.68 6.03 19.87
C SER A 422 2.20 7.18 20.75
#